data_AF-A0A078I8P8-F1
#
_entry.id   AF-A0A078I8P8-F1
#
_cell.length_a   1.000
_cell.length_b   1.000
_cell.length_c   1.000
_cell.angle_alpha   90.00
_cell.angle_beta   90.00
_cell.angle_gamma   90.00
#
_symmetry.space_group_name_H-M   'P 1'
#
loop_
_entity.id
_entity.type
_entity.pdbx_description
1 polymer ?
#
loop_
_entity_poly.entity_id
_entity_poly.type
_entity_poly.pdbx_seq_one_letter_code
_entity_poly.pdbx_strand_id
1 'polypeptide(L)'
;MTRVTRDFRDSLHKEVVPAVSADVRFASSRFPNYRIGANDQIFDAKDDPKVLSMKEVVARETAQLMDQQKRMSVRDLANKFEKGLAAAAKLSEEAKLKEATSLEKHVLLKKLRDALESLRGRVAGRNKDDVEEAIAMVSLLLVNLFLSAIIMNVYVLNIVGSC
;
A
#
# COMPACT_ATOMS: atom_id res chain seq x y z
N MET A 1 16.55 57.75 -25.58
CA MET A 1 16.79 56.58 -24.73
C MET A 1 15.77 56.65 -23.60
N THR A 2 14.63 55.99 -23.78
CA THR A 2 13.40 56.26 -22.99
C THR A 2 12.94 54.96 -22.38
N ARG A 3 12.90 54.90 -21.04
CA ARG A 3 12.46 53.74 -20.25
C ARG A 3 10.96 53.53 -20.48
N VAL A 4 10.59 52.34 -20.95
CA VAL A 4 9.20 51.85 -20.96
C VAL A 4 8.97 51.11 -19.66
N THR A 5 8.21 51.71 -18.76
CA THR A 5 7.68 51.06 -17.56
C THR A 5 6.60 50.07 -18.00
N ARG A 6 6.80 48.78 -17.72
CA ARG A 6 5.82 47.73 -18.02
C ARG A 6 5.15 47.33 -16.72
N ASP A 7 4.02 47.96 -16.44
CA ASP A 7 3.17 47.63 -15.30
C ASP A 7 2.54 46.25 -15.51
N PHE A 8 3.16 45.20 -14.99
CA PHE A 8 2.52 43.89 -14.85
C PHE A 8 1.74 43.85 -13.54
N ARG A 9 0.57 44.49 -13.55
CA ARG A 9 -0.53 44.10 -12.67
C ARG A 9 -1.21 42.90 -13.34
N ASP A 10 -0.70 41.71 -13.08
CA ASP A 10 -1.38 40.47 -13.42
C ASP A 10 -2.07 39.92 -12.17
N SER A 11 -3.39 40.10 -12.14
CA SER A 11 -4.31 39.32 -11.34
C SER A 11 -4.29 37.88 -11.84
N LEU A 12 -3.27 37.12 -11.47
CA LEU A 12 -3.25 35.68 -11.71
C LEU A 12 -4.13 34.99 -10.68
N HIS A 13 -5.21 34.45 -11.21
CA HIS A 13 -6.09 33.50 -10.57
C HIS A 13 -5.31 32.46 -9.77
N LYS A 14 -5.88 32.13 -8.63
CA LYS A 14 -5.46 31.09 -7.68
C LYS A 14 -5.65 29.70 -8.33
N GLU A 15 -4.95 29.44 -9.43
CA GLU A 15 -4.79 28.09 -9.94
C GLU A 15 -3.65 27.45 -9.15
N VAL A 16 -4.02 26.48 -8.32
CA VAL A 16 -3.08 25.64 -7.58
C VAL A 16 -2.37 24.78 -8.61
N VAL A 17 -1.37 25.35 -9.29
CA VAL A 17 -0.41 24.57 -10.05
C VAL A 17 0.36 23.76 -9.02
N PRO A 18 0.28 22.41 -9.03
CA PRO A 18 1.06 21.60 -8.11
C PRO A 18 2.54 21.89 -8.37
N ALA A 19 3.26 22.39 -7.34
CA ALA A 19 4.68 22.60 -7.46
C ALA A 19 5.36 21.26 -7.78
N VAL A 20 5.94 21.16 -8.99
CA VAL A 20 6.62 19.97 -9.50
C VAL A 20 8.03 19.89 -8.90
N SER A 21 8.09 19.72 -7.58
CA SER A 21 9.28 19.29 -6.85
C SER A 21 8.87 18.10 -5.99
N ALA A 22 8.62 16.97 -6.65
CA ALA A 22 8.05 15.76 -6.03
C ALA A 22 8.89 15.18 -4.88
N ASP A 23 10.19 15.52 -4.81
CA ASP A 23 11.11 14.96 -3.84
C ASP A 23 11.24 15.79 -2.54
N VAL A 24 10.75 17.03 -2.52
CA VAL A 24 10.98 17.97 -1.41
C VAL A 24 9.79 18.89 -1.20
N ARG A 25 9.33 19.00 0.05
CA ARG A 25 8.27 19.91 0.48
C ARG A 25 8.84 21.02 1.35
N PHE A 26 8.93 22.22 0.77
CA PHE A 26 9.24 23.44 1.51
C PHE A 26 8.03 23.94 2.30
N ALA A 27 8.26 24.57 3.45
CA ALA A 27 7.21 25.13 4.29
C ALA A 27 6.49 26.33 3.62
N SER A 28 7.16 27.00 2.68
CA SER A 28 6.61 28.09 1.86
C SER A 28 7.13 27.95 0.44
N SER A 29 6.24 28.12 -0.55
CA SER A 29 6.60 28.28 -1.97
C SER A 29 6.87 29.74 -2.35
N ARG A 30 6.81 30.65 -1.37
CA ARG A 30 7.00 32.09 -1.57
C ARG A 30 8.37 32.53 -1.08
N PHE A 31 9.05 33.32 -1.91
CA PHE A 31 10.28 33.98 -1.53
C PHE A 31 10.04 34.97 -0.37
N PRO A 32 11.01 35.11 0.56
CA PRO A 32 10.95 36.14 1.61
C PRO A 32 10.82 37.54 1.02
N ASN A 33 10.05 38.41 1.66
CA ASN A 33 9.90 39.79 1.24
C ASN A 33 11.10 40.62 1.74
N TYR A 34 12.08 40.86 0.88
CA TYR A 34 13.19 41.77 1.16
C TYR A 34 13.03 43.08 0.37
N ARG A 35 13.60 44.17 0.89
CA ARG A 35 13.71 45.44 0.15
C ARG A 35 15.16 45.68 -0.23
N ILE A 36 15.42 46.03 -1.49
CA ILE A 36 16.75 46.39 -1.98
C ILE A 36 16.90 47.91 -1.85
N GLY A 37 17.82 48.34 -0.99
CA GLY A 37 18.19 49.75 -0.81
C GLY A 37 19.12 50.26 -1.92
N ALA A 38 19.48 51.54 -1.85
CA ALA A 38 20.50 52.09 -2.75
C ALA A 38 21.85 51.39 -2.50
N ASN A 39 22.56 51.02 -3.57
CA ASN A 39 23.78 50.18 -3.58
C ASN A 39 23.57 48.67 -3.34
N ASP A 40 22.45 48.11 -3.81
CA ASP A 40 22.17 46.66 -3.75
C ASP A 40 22.18 46.05 -2.33
N GLN A 41 22.03 46.88 -1.31
CA GLN A 41 21.96 46.42 0.08
C GLN A 41 20.57 45.84 0.38
N ILE A 42 20.53 44.58 0.81
CA ILE A 42 19.30 43.88 1.19
C ILE A 42 18.90 44.31 2.60
N PHE A 43 17.70 44.88 2.76
CA PHE A 43 17.13 45.29 4.04
C PHE A 43 15.93 44.39 4.38
N ASP A 44 15.94 43.79 5.57
CA ASP A 44 14.78 43.07 6.11
C ASP A 44 13.67 44.06 6.45
N ALA A 45 12.46 43.79 5.97
CA ALA A 45 11.31 44.66 6.22
C ALA A 45 10.88 44.53 7.69
N LYS A 46 11.40 45.43 8.54
CA LYS A 46 11.06 45.69 9.95
C LYS A 46 10.44 44.50 10.71
N ASP A 47 11.30 43.90 11.53
CA ASP A 47 11.02 42.86 12.50
C ASP A 47 9.72 43.11 13.31
N ASP A 48 8.72 42.28 13.04
CA ASP A 48 7.76 41.88 14.05
C ASP A 48 8.50 40.90 15.00
N PRO A 49 8.41 41.02 16.33
CA PRO A 49 9.29 40.30 17.29
C PRO A 49 9.10 38.76 17.33
N LYS A 50 8.44 38.19 16.32
CA LYS A 50 8.22 36.76 16.12
C LYS A 50 8.91 36.21 14.86
N VAL A 51 9.60 37.04 14.09
CA VAL A 51 10.31 36.64 12.87
C VAL A 51 11.70 36.14 13.24
N LEU A 52 11.91 34.83 13.07
CA LEU A 52 13.19 34.16 13.27
C LEU A 52 14.24 34.79 12.34
N SER A 53 15.47 34.94 12.83
CA SER A 53 16.56 35.50 12.04
C SER A 53 16.80 34.67 10.76
N MET A 54 17.23 35.29 9.65
CA MET A 54 17.47 34.58 8.39
C MET A 54 18.35 33.32 8.56
N LYS A 55 19.35 33.39 9.46
CA LYS A 55 20.25 32.28 9.75
C LYS A 55 19.54 31.10 10.41
N GLU A 56 18.57 31.37 11.29
CA GLU A 56 17.74 30.32 11.91
C GLU A 56 16.74 29.73 10.93
N VAL A 57 16.16 30.54 10.03
CA VAL A 57 15.28 30.04 8.97
C VAL A 57 16.04 29.07 8.07
N VAL A 58 17.23 29.45 7.61
CA VAL A 58 18.08 28.58 6.78
C VAL A 58 18.47 27.30 7.52
N ALA A 59 18.86 27.39 8.80
CA ALA A 59 19.22 26.21 9.59
C ALA A 59 18.03 25.26 9.78
N ARG A 60 16.84 25.81 10.07
CA ARG A 60 15.61 25.04 10.25
C ARG A 60 15.14 24.38 8.95
N GLU A 61 15.17 25.11 7.84
CA GLU A 61 14.81 24.57 6.53
C GLU A 61 15.81 23.49 6.09
N THR A 62 17.11 23.70 6.30
CA THR A 62 18.13 22.70 5.98
C THR A 62 17.93 21.40 6.77
N ALA A 63 17.62 21.49 8.08
CA ALA A 63 17.29 20.31 8.89
C ALA A 63 16.04 19.59 8.36
N GLN A 64 14.99 20.33 8.00
CA GLN A 64 13.77 19.75 7.41
C GLN A 64 14.02 19.08 6.06
N LEU A 65 14.91 19.65 5.23
CA LEU A 65 15.31 19.06 3.95
C LEU A 65 16.11 17.77 4.15
N MET A 66 17.01 17.74 5.12
CA MET A 66 17.80 16.55 5.45
C MET A 66 16.90 15.41 5.98
N ASP A 67 15.89 15.73 6.80
CA ASP A 67 14.92 14.76 7.29
C ASP A 67 14.00 14.22 6.17
N GLN A 68 13.67 15.04 5.17
CA GLN A 68 12.89 14.62 4.01
C GLN A 68 13.69 13.79 3.00
N GLN A 69 15.02 13.91 3.00
CA GLN A 69 15.90 13.23 2.05
C GLN A 69 15.93 11.72 2.32
N LYS A 70 14.97 11.00 1.75
CA LYS A 70 14.86 9.53 1.81
C LYS A 70 15.80 8.83 0.83
N ARG A 71 17.04 9.32 0.68
CA ARG A 71 18.07 8.66 -0.12
C ARG A 71 18.57 7.44 0.64
N MET A 72 18.12 6.26 0.24
CA MET A 72 18.66 5.00 0.78
C MET A 72 19.98 4.68 0.10
N SER A 73 20.99 4.21 0.84
CA SER A 73 22.19 3.68 0.21
C SER A 73 21.85 2.38 -0.55
N VAL A 74 22.65 2.01 -1.54
CA VAL A 74 22.51 0.71 -2.25
C VAL A 74 22.54 -0.46 -1.27
N ARG A 75 23.33 -0.35 -0.19
CA ARG A 75 23.37 -1.33 0.90
C ARG A 75 22.03 -1.40 1.64
N ASP A 76 21.42 -0.26 1.97
CA ASP A 76 20.12 -0.24 2.64
C ASP A 76 19.01 -0.78 1.74
N LEU A 77 19.11 -0.54 0.44
CA LEU A 77 18.20 -1.09 -0.55
C LEU A 77 18.33 -2.63 -0.63
N ALA A 78 19.56 -3.15 -0.73
CA ALA A 78 19.83 -4.59 -0.73
C ALA A 78 19.30 -5.27 0.53
N ASN A 79 19.58 -4.70 1.71
CA ASN A 79 19.07 -5.21 2.99
C ASN A 79 17.54 -5.24 3.05
N LYS A 80 16.84 -4.28 2.43
CA LYS A 80 15.38 -4.29 2.35
C LYS A 80 14.86 -5.36 1.39
N PHE A 81 15.52 -5.56 0.26
CA PHE A 81 15.20 -6.63 -0.68
C PHE A 81 15.38 -8.01 -0.04
N GLU A 82 16.50 -8.27 0.63
CA GLU A 82 16.74 -9.55 1.31
C GLU A 82 15.69 -9.82 2.40
N LYS A 83 15.34 -8.81 3.20
CA LYS A 83 14.28 -8.93 4.21
C LYS A 83 12.90 -9.17 3.58
N GLY A 84 12.61 -8.49 2.48
CA GLY A 84 11.36 -8.68 1.73
C GLY A 84 11.26 -10.07 1.10
N LEU A 85 12.35 -10.55 0.50
CA LEU A 85 12.45 -11.89 -0.08
C LEU A 85 12.31 -12.96 1.00
N ALA A 86 13.00 -12.81 2.13
CA ALA A 86 12.88 -13.74 3.25
C ALA A 86 11.46 -13.77 3.84
N ALA A 87 10.79 -12.60 3.93
CA ALA A 87 9.40 -12.54 4.37
C ALA A 87 8.44 -13.20 3.36
N ALA A 88 8.62 -12.96 2.07
CA ALA A 88 7.82 -13.59 1.01
C ALA A 88 8.00 -15.10 0.98
N ALA A 89 9.24 -15.60 1.15
CA ALA A 89 9.53 -17.03 1.22
C ALA A 89 8.82 -17.70 2.40
N LYS A 90 8.81 -17.07 3.59
CA LYS A 90 8.08 -17.57 4.76
C LYS A 90 6.58 -17.68 4.51
N LEU A 91 5.97 -16.66 3.91
CA LEU A 91 4.55 -16.67 3.56
C LEU A 91 4.23 -17.73 2.51
N SER A 92 5.14 -17.97 1.56
CA SER A 92 4.99 -19.03 0.54
C SER A 92 4.99 -20.42 1.18
N GLU A 93 5.90 -20.70 2.11
CA GLU A 93 5.94 -21.99 2.80
C GLU A 93 4.71 -22.21 3.70
N GLU A 94 4.24 -21.15 4.40
CA GLU A 94 3.00 -21.22 5.17
C GLU A 94 1.79 -21.53 4.28
N ALA A 95 1.72 -20.91 3.09
CA ALA A 95 0.67 -21.18 2.12
C ALA A 95 0.71 -22.63 1.60
N LYS A 96 1.89 -23.17 1.30
CA LYS A 96 2.07 -24.56 0.85
C LYS A 96 1.63 -25.58 1.91
N LEU A 97 1.98 -25.34 3.17
CA LEU A 97 1.56 -26.20 4.29
C LEU A 97 0.03 -26.17 4.47
N LYS A 98 -0.58 -25.00 4.34
CA LYS A 98 -2.04 -24.86 4.39
C LYS A 98 -2.74 -25.52 3.21
N GLU A 99 -2.15 -25.48 2.03
CA GLU A 99 -2.66 -26.18 0.84
C GLU A 99 -2.59 -27.70 1.00
N ALA A 100 -1.44 -28.22 1.46
CA ALA A 100 -1.26 -29.66 1.72
C ALA A 100 -2.27 -30.21 2.74
N THR A 101 -2.49 -29.49 3.84
CA THR A 101 -3.50 -29.87 4.85
C THR A 101 -4.94 -29.75 4.34
N SER A 102 -5.21 -28.83 3.40
CA SER A 102 -6.52 -28.74 2.75
C SER A 102 -6.77 -29.92 1.80
N LEU A 103 -5.75 -30.30 1.02
CA LEU A 103 -5.83 -31.45 0.11
C LEU A 103 -6.14 -32.75 0.86
N GLU A 104 -5.52 -32.96 2.02
CA GLU A 104 -5.78 -34.11 2.87
C GLU A 104 -7.24 -34.15 3.38
N LYS A 105 -7.81 -32.99 3.74
CA LYS A 105 -9.23 -32.87 4.10
C LYS A 105 -10.16 -33.25 2.95
N HIS A 106 -9.85 -32.85 1.72
CA HIS A 106 -10.63 -33.24 0.53
C HIS A 106 -10.60 -34.76 0.31
N VAL A 107 -9.43 -35.40 0.47
CA VAL A 107 -9.31 -36.85 0.33
C VAL A 107 -10.13 -37.58 1.39
N LEU A 108 -10.10 -37.11 2.65
CA LEU A 108 -10.86 -37.71 3.74
C LEU A 108 -12.37 -37.56 3.53
N LEU A 109 -12.85 -36.37 3.15
CA LEU A 109 -14.26 -36.13 2.86
C LEU A 109 -14.76 -36.97 1.67
N LYS A 110 -13.93 -37.17 0.65
CA LYS A 110 -14.25 -38.06 -0.47
C LYS A 110 -14.41 -39.50 0.02
N LYS A 111 -13.45 -40.02 0.80
CA LYS A 111 -13.55 -41.38 1.36
C LYS A 111 -14.79 -41.55 2.26
N LEU A 112 -15.12 -40.53 3.05
CA LEU A 112 -16.31 -40.54 3.89
C LEU A 112 -17.59 -40.61 3.05
N ARG A 113 -17.68 -39.81 1.99
CA ARG A 113 -18.79 -39.87 1.04
C ARG A 113 -18.92 -41.24 0.40
N ASP A 114 -17.81 -41.81 -0.08
CA ASP A 114 -17.81 -43.14 -0.73
C ASP A 114 -18.27 -44.24 0.25
N ALA A 115 -17.87 -44.16 1.52
CA ALA A 115 -18.32 -45.07 2.57
C ALA A 115 -19.82 -44.92 2.87
N LEU A 116 -20.33 -43.69 2.93
CA LEU A 116 -21.76 -43.42 3.13
C LEU A 116 -22.60 -43.89 1.93
N GLU A 117 -22.13 -43.69 0.70
CA GLU A 117 -22.81 -44.19 -0.50
C GLU A 117 -22.86 -45.73 -0.53
N SER A 118 -21.79 -46.39 -0.10
CA SER A 118 -21.77 -47.84 0.08
C SER A 118 -22.73 -48.32 1.17
N LEU A 119 -22.91 -47.54 2.24
CA LEU A 119 -23.83 -47.86 3.32
C LEU A 119 -25.29 -47.64 2.91
N ARG A 120 -25.57 -46.59 2.12
CA ARG A 120 -26.90 -46.25 1.61
C ARG A 120 -27.60 -47.42 0.91
N GLY A 121 -26.86 -48.21 0.11
CA GLY A 121 -27.39 -49.40 -0.56
C GLY A 121 -27.69 -50.59 0.37
N ARG A 122 -27.27 -50.52 1.64
CA ARG A 122 -27.37 -51.58 2.64
C ARG A 122 -28.34 -51.27 3.79
N VAL A 123 -28.82 -50.02 3.90
CA VAL A 123 -29.74 -49.57 4.96
C VAL A 123 -31.14 -49.29 4.41
N ALA A 124 -32.18 -49.45 5.25
CA ALA A 124 -33.57 -49.23 4.90
C ALA A 124 -34.34 -48.49 6.01
N GLY A 125 -35.49 -47.89 5.65
CA GLY A 125 -36.30 -47.10 6.58
C GLY A 125 -35.60 -45.82 7.03
N ARG A 126 -35.86 -45.37 8.27
CA ARG A 126 -35.29 -44.11 8.80
C ARG A 126 -33.77 -44.03 8.72
N ASN A 127 -33.07 -45.15 8.91
CA ASN A 127 -31.61 -45.19 8.80
C ASN A 127 -31.11 -44.84 7.39
N LYS A 128 -31.93 -45.08 6.36
CA LYS A 128 -31.61 -44.67 4.99
C LYS A 128 -31.74 -43.16 4.83
N ASP A 129 -32.80 -42.58 5.41
CA ASP A 129 -33.03 -41.14 5.38
C ASP A 129 -31.89 -40.40 6.10
N ASP A 130 -31.45 -40.90 7.25
CA ASP A 130 -30.30 -40.36 8.01
C ASP A 130 -28.98 -40.41 7.20
N VAL A 131 -28.76 -41.51 6.46
CA VAL A 131 -27.58 -41.66 5.60
C VAL A 131 -27.65 -40.72 4.39
N GLU A 132 -28.83 -40.52 3.80
CA GLU A 132 -29.02 -39.55 2.71
C GLU A 132 -28.78 -38.11 3.19
N GLU A 133 -29.24 -37.76 4.40
CA GLU A 133 -28.94 -36.47 5.02
C GLU A 133 -27.43 -36.29 5.28
N ALA A 134 -26.77 -37.32 5.80
CA ALA A 134 -25.32 -37.29 6.01
C ALA A 134 -24.54 -37.11 4.69
N ILE A 135 -24.95 -37.77 3.60
CA ILE A 135 -24.37 -37.58 2.26
C ILE A 135 -24.57 -36.14 1.78
N ALA A 136 -25.75 -35.55 2.01
CA ALA A 136 -26.03 -34.17 1.65
C ALA A 136 -25.14 -33.18 2.41
N MET A 137 -24.97 -33.37 3.72
CA MET A 137 -24.08 -32.54 4.55
C MET A 137 -22.62 -32.63 4.09
N VAL A 138 -22.10 -33.84 3.84
CA VAL A 138 -20.72 -34.03 3.35
C VAL A 138 -20.54 -33.42 1.96
N SER A 139 -21.55 -33.50 1.09
CA SER A 139 -21.52 -32.87 -0.24
C SER A 139 -21.47 -31.35 -0.14
N LEU A 140 -22.22 -30.76 0.79
CA LEU A 140 -22.18 -29.31 1.04
C LEU A 140 -20.82 -28.84 1.56
N LEU A 141 -20.21 -29.60 2.48
CA LEU A 141 -18.85 -29.35 2.97
C LEU A 141 -17.81 -29.40 1.83
N LEU A 142 -17.90 -30.39 0.94
CA LEU A 142 -17.03 -30.49 -0.24
C LEU A 142 -17.20 -29.28 -1.16
N VAL A 143 -18.44 -28.92 -1.52
CA VAL A 143 -18.72 -27.76 -2.36
C VAL A 143 -18.17 -26.48 -1.75
N ASN A 144 -18.38 -26.26 -0.44
CA ASN A 144 -17.86 -25.08 0.24
C ASN A 144 -16.32 -25.01 0.20
N LEU A 145 -15.65 -26.14 0.41
CA LEU A 145 -14.19 -26.21 0.37
C LEU A 145 -13.65 -25.92 -1.05
N PHE A 146 -14.28 -26.50 -2.09
CA PHE A 146 -13.95 -26.19 -3.48
C PHE A 146 -14.19 -24.72 -3.85
N LEU A 147 -15.34 -24.16 -3.44
CA LEU A 147 -15.67 -22.76 -3.71
C LEU A 147 -14.65 -21.83 -3.05
N SER A 148 -14.25 -22.12 -1.81
CA SER A 148 -13.22 -21.34 -1.10
C SER A 148 -11.87 -21.35 -1.82
N ALA A 149 -11.48 -22.49 -2.42
CA ALA A 149 -10.25 -22.63 -3.18
C ALA A 149 -10.32 -21.88 -4.52
N ILE A 150 -11.46 -21.91 -5.22
CA ILE A 150 -11.67 -21.16 -6.45
C ILE A 150 -11.64 -19.65 -6.16
N ILE A 151 -12.34 -19.20 -5.12
CA ILE A 151 -12.36 -17.80 -4.71
C ILE A 151 -10.95 -17.32 -4.38
N MET A 152 -10.18 -18.07 -3.59
CA MET A 152 -8.78 -17.74 -3.30
C MET A 152 -7.93 -17.62 -4.57
N ASN A 153 -8.04 -18.57 -5.50
CA ASN A 153 -7.30 -18.52 -6.76
C ASN A 153 -7.67 -17.30 -7.62
N VAL A 154 -8.97 -16.98 -7.72
CA VAL A 154 -9.43 -15.79 -8.46
C VAL A 154 -8.92 -14.50 -7.81
N TYR A 155 -8.97 -14.39 -6.48
CA TYR A 155 -8.43 -13.22 -5.76
C TYR A 155 -6.92 -13.07 -5.98
N VAL A 156 -6.15 -14.15 -5.90
CA VAL A 156 -4.69 -14.12 -6.15
C VAL A 156 -4.38 -13.75 -7.60
N LEU A 157 -5.08 -14.31 -8.58
CA LEU A 157 -4.88 -13.96 -10.00
C LEU A 157 -5.16 -12.47 -10.25
N ASN A 158 -6.17 -11.91 -9.58
CA ASN A 158 -6.57 -10.50 -9.75
C ASN A 158 -5.54 -9.53 -9.11
N ILE A 159 -4.95 -9.91 -7.98
CA ILE A 159 -3.86 -9.15 -7.33
C ILE A 159 -2.58 -9.21 -8.18
N VAL A 160 -2.20 -10.39 -8.67
CA VAL A 160 -0.98 -10.57 -9.48
C VAL A 160 -1.12 -9.95 -10.87
N GLY A 161 -2.31 -9.97 -11.48
CA GLY A 161 -2.58 -9.34 -12.77
C GLY A 161 -2.72 -7.80 -12.74
N SER A 162 -2.78 -7.19 -11.55
CA SER A 162 -2.82 -5.72 -11.36
C SER A 162 -1.43 -5.12 -11.05
N CYS A 163 -0.37 -5.94 -11.02
CA CYS A 163 1.02 -5.50 -10.94
C CYS A 163 1.66 -5.54 -12.33
#